data_AF-A0AA45TU35-F1
#
_entry.id   AF-A0AA45TU35-F1
#
_cell.length_a   1.000
_cell.length_b   1.000
_cell.length_c   1.000
_cell.angle_alpha   90.00
_cell.angle_beta   90.00
_cell.angle_gamma   90.00
#
_symmetry.space_group_name_H-M   'P 1'
#
loop_
_entity.id
_entity.type
_entity.pdbx_description
1 polymer ?
#
loop_
_entity_poly.entity_id
_entity_poly.type
_entity_poly.pdbx_seq_one_letter_code
_entity_poly.pdbx_strand_id
1 'polypeptide(L)'
;VYSHGNPQVSPWMYDEEKARDFLLSYIGGGTQFPFDVMDALSRERPDALRIIISDSDFLANVTAERPLAPVLESIRRSRLVVAILALPDELRARQALAPLLRERRFRLVVVRWPSDFAKAAADLAQALLEN
;
A
#
# COMPACT_ATOMS: atom_id res chain seq x y z
N VAL A 1 -10.63 -5.21 -11.15
CA VAL A 1 -10.48 -6.68 -10.95
C VAL A 1 -10.87 -7.36 -12.24
N TYR A 2 -9.90 -7.85 -13.01
CA TYR A 2 -10.15 -8.77 -14.13
C TYR A 2 -9.35 -10.03 -13.83
N SER A 3 -10.03 -11.13 -13.50
CA SER A 3 -9.40 -12.43 -13.26
C SER A 3 -9.98 -13.45 -14.23
N HIS A 4 -9.14 -13.94 -15.14
CA HIS A 4 -9.33 -15.24 -15.78
C HIS A 4 -8.68 -16.27 -14.86
N GLY A 5 -9.50 -17.03 -14.12
CA GLY A 5 -9.06 -18.08 -13.20
C GLY A 5 -10.00 -18.24 -12.00
N ASN A 6 -9.94 -19.39 -11.33
CA ASN A 6 -10.68 -19.62 -10.09
C ASN A 6 -10.09 -18.74 -8.98
N PRO A 7 -10.85 -17.76 -8.45
CA PRO A 7 -10.36 -16.91 -7.37
C PRO A 7 -10.12 -17.76 -6.12
N GLN A 8 -8.94 -17.60 -5.51
CA GLN A 8 -8.69 -18.18 -4.19
C GLN A 8 -9.42 -17.32 -3.16
N VAL A 9 -10.53 -17.84 -2.64
CA VAL A 9 -11.40 -17.16 -1.67
C VAL A 9 -10.96 -17.56 -0.28
N SER A 10 -10.67 -16.58 0.58
CA SER A 10 -10.36 -16.84 2.00
C SER A 10 -11.56 -16.49 2.90
N PRO A 11 -11.94 -17.35 3.87
CA PRO A 11 -13.16 -17.17 4.68
C PRO A 11 -13.22 -15.90 5.56
N TRP A 12 -12.09 -15.22 5.78
CA TRP A 12 -12.06 -13.97 6.56
C TRP A 12 -12.55 -12.75 5.77
N MET A 13 -12.73 -12.85 4.45
CA MET A 13 -13.33 -11.81 3.62
C MET A 13 -14.86 -11.65 3.80
N TYR A 14 -15.51 -12.50 4.62
CA TYR A 14 -16.98 -12.47 4.82
C TYR A 14 -17.45 -11.48 5.88
N ASP A 15 -16.55 -10.89 6.67
CA ASP A 15 -16.89 -9.79 7.60
C ASP A 15 -16.38 -8.49 6.98
N GLU A 16 -17.18 -7.95 6.07
CA GLU A 16 -16.87 -6.75 5.28
C GLU A 16 -16.52 -5.56 6.19
N GLU A 17 -17.13 -5.48 7.38
CA GLU A 17 -16.87 -4.44 8.36
C GLU A 17 -15.50 -4.60 9.02
N LYS A 18 -15.11 -5.82 9.44
CA LYS A 18 -13.75 -6.08 9.96
C LYS A 18 -12.68 -6.04 8.90
N ALA A 19 -12.95 -6.52 7.70
CA ALA A 19 -12.03 -6.41 6.57
C ALA A 19 -11.79 -4.94 6.22
N ARG A 20 -12.84 -4.10 6.24
CA ARG A 20 -12.74 -2.65 6.00
C ARG A 20 -12.05 -1.90 7.14
N ASP A 21 -12.27 -2.30 8.39
CA ASP A 21 -11.60 -1.70 9.56
C ASP A 21 -10.11 -2.11 9.66
N PHE A 22 -9.74 -3.28 9.13
CA PHE A 22 -8.35 -3.77 9.11
C PHE A 22 -7.57 -3.32 7.86
N LEU A 23 -8.25 -3.09 6.74
CA LEU A 23 -7.67 -2.75 5.44
C LEU A 23 -8.27 -1.46 4.88
N LEU A 24 -7.72 -0.31 5.26
CA LEU A 24 -7.80 0.89 4.41
C LEU A 24 -6.85 0.69 3.22
N SER A 25 -7.26 -0.17 2.29
CA SER A 25 -6.54 -0.48 1.06
C SER A 25 -6.84 0.60 0.03
N TYR A 26 -5.88 1.47 -0.22
CA TYR A 26 -5.94 2.31 -1.42
C TYR A 26 -5.47 1.47 -2.60
N ILE A 27 -6.42 1.03 -3.42
CA ILE A 27 -6.15 0.56 -4.78
C ILE A 27 -6.13 1.82 -5.65
N GLY A 28 -4.93 2.34 -5.91
CA GLY A 28 -4.75 3.46 -6.83
C GLY A 28 -4.99 2.98 -8.26
N GLY A 29 -6.24 3.05 -8.73
CA GLY A 29 -6.58 2.95 -10.14
C GLY A 29 -6.73 4.36 -10.72
N GLY A 30 -5.66 4.91 -11.29
CA GLY A 30 -5.64 6.24 -11.89
C GLY A 30 -4.29 6.93 -11.71
N THR A 31 -3.98 7.85 -12.63
CA THR A 31 -2.68 8.56 -12.71
C THR A 31 -2.33 9.38 -11.46
N GLN A 32 -3.26 9.63 -10.54
CA GLN A 32 -3.03 10.40 -9.32
C GLN A 32 -3.35 9.60 -8.05
N PHE A 33 -2.37 9.51 -7.16
CA PHE A 33 -2.56 8.91 -5.84
C PHE A 33 -3.19 9.93 -4.87
N PRO A 34 -4.26 9.58 -4.11
CA PRO A 34 -5.01 10.52 -3.29
C PRO A 34 -4.32 10.79 -1.93
N PHE A 35 -3.17 11.47 -1.96
CA PHE A 35 -2.37 11.77 -0.75
C PHE A 35 -3.15 12.56 0.32
N ASP A 36 -4.05 13.45 -0.08
CA ASP A 36 -4.84 14.25 0.86
C ASP A 36 -5.81 13.38 1.68
N VAL A 37 -6.37 12.34 1.05
CA VAL A 37 -7.26 11.39 1.74
C VAL A 37 -6.44 10.49 2.67
N MET A 38 -5.23 10.11 2.28
CA MET A 38 -4.29 9.41 3.17
C MET A 38 -3.95 10.26 4.40
N ASP A 39 -3.69 11.56 4.22
CA ASP A 39 -3.39 12.46 5.34
C ASP A 39 -4.58 12.61 6.29
N ALA A 40 -5.78 12.89 5.76
CA ALA A 40 -7.00 13.00 6.56
C ALA A 40 -7.24 11.74 7.40
N LEU A 41 -7.23 10.57 6.76
CA LEU A 41 -7.42 9.30 7.47
C LEU A 41 -6.31 9.02 8.48
N SER A 42 -5.06 9.42 8.21
CA SER A 42 -3.95 9.24 9.16
C SER A 42 -4.17 9.99 10.48
N ARG A 43 -4.90 11.11 10.44
CA ARG A 43 -5.27 11.90 11.61
C ARG A 43 -6.46 11.30 12.35
N GLU A 44 -7.45 10.82 11.61
CA GLU A 44 -8.67 10.23 12.18
C GLU A 44 -8.41 8.87 12.83
N ARG A 45 -7.60 8.03 12.18
CA ARG A 45 -7.31 6.64 12.60
C ARG A 45 -5.81 6.36 12.60
N PRO A 46 -5.03 6.95 13.53
CA PRO A 46 -3.58 6.73 13.60
C PRO A 46 -3.22 5.27 13.95
N ASP A 47 -4.13 4.55 14.60
CA ASP A 47 -4.01 3.15 14.98
C ASP A 47 -4.10 2.16 13.82
N ALA A 48 -4.61 2.60 12.66
CA ALA A 48 -4.82 1.74 11.50
C ALA A 48 -3.51 1.36 10.78
N LEU A 49 -3.47 0.11 10.30
CA LEU A 49 -2.53 -0.35 9.28
C LEU A 49 -3.07 0.09 7.91
N ARG A 50 -2.18 0.61 7.05
CA ARG A 50 -2.55 1.08 5.71
C ARG A 50 -1.80 0.29 4.66
N ILE A 51 -2.52 -0.15 3.64
CA ILE A 51 -1.95 -0.87 2.50
C ILE A 51 -2.11 -0.03 1.25
N ILE A 52 -1.01 0.22 0.57
CA ILE A 52 -0.95 0.89 -0.72
C ILE A 52 -0.69 -0.20 -1.76
N ILE A 53 -1.59 -0.33 -2.74
CA ILE A 53 -1.38 -1.24 -3.88
C ILE A 53 -1.44 -0.40 -5.15
N SER A 54 -0.33 -0.37 -5.88
CA SER A 54 -0.20 0.46 -7.08
C SER A 54 0.96 -0.03 -7.96
N ASP A 55 1.05 0.48 -9.18
CA ASP A 55 2.15 0.19 -10.11
C ASP A 55 3.17 1.35 -10.11
N SER A 56 3.81 1.59 -11.27
CA SER A 56 4.74 2.71 -11.47
C SER A 56 4.11 4.09 -11.25
N ASP A 57 2.78 4.23 -11.31
CA ASP A 57 2.10 5.51 -11.10
C ASP A 57 2.35 6.04 -9.69
N PHE A 58 2.43 5.18 -8.67
CA PHE A 58 2.78 5.63 -7.33
C PHE A 58 4.17 6.27 -7.28
N LEU A 59 5.14 5.68 -7.98
CA LEU A 59 6.49 6.23 -8.06
C LEU A 59 6.45 7.62 -8.72
N ALA A 60 5.73 7.74 -9.83
CA ALA A 60 5.55 9.02 -10.53
C ALA A 60 4.92 10.08 -9.62
N ASN A 61 3.91 9.69 -8.83
CA ASN A 61 3.21 10.57 -7.88
C ASN A 61 4.10 11.05 -6.73
N VAL A 62 4.95 10.18 -6.18
CA VAL A 62 5.88 10.51 -5.09
C VAL A 62 7.05 11.36 -5.58
N THR A 63 7.50 11.14 -6.82
CA THR A 63 8.59 11.91 -7.43
C THR A 63 8.15 13.18 -8.13
N ALA A 64 6.83 13.39 -8.31
CA ALA A 64 6.30 14.63 -8.85
C ALA A 64 6.64 15.81 -7.92
N GLU A 65 6.59 17.03 -8.43
CA GLU A 65 6.87 18.30 -7.72
C GLU A 65 5.91 18.62 -6.55
N ARG A 66 5.28 17.61 -5.94
CA ARG A 66 4.50 17.76 -4.71
C ARG A 66 5.42 17.70 -3.48
N PRO A 67 5.10 18.47 -2.43
CA PRO A 67 5.84 18.36 -1.17
C PRO A 67 5.68 16.94 -0.61
N LEU A 68 6.79 16.25 -0.36
CA LEU A 68 6.82 14.91 0.23
C LEU A 68 6.47 14.90 1.72
N ALA A 69 6.57 16.06 2.38
CA ALA A 69 6.39 16.18 3.83
C ALA A 69 5.02 15.68 4.33
N PRO A 70 3.87 16.02 3.73
CA PRO A 70 2.56 15.49 4.16
C PRO A 70 2.46 13.96 4.07
N VAL A 71 3.10 13.34 3.07
CA VAL A 71 3.14 11.88 2.91
C VAL A 71 3.93 11.24 4.06
N LEU A 72 5.10 11.81 4.39
CA LEU A 72 5.92 11.37 5.51
C LEU A 72 5.19 11.50 6.85
N GLU A 73 4.50 12.62 7.08
CA GLU A 73 3.71 12.82 8.29
C GLU A 73 2.56 11.80 8.41
N SER A 74 1.88 11.51 7.30
CA SER A 74 0.84 10.48 7.26
C SER A 74 1.37 9.09 7.64
N ILE A 75 2.56 8.74 7.15
CA ILE A 75 3.25 7.49 7.47
C ILE A 75 3.65 7.45 8.95
N ARG A 76 4.20 8.55 9.48
CA ARG A 76 4.61 8.66 10.89
C ARG A 76 3.43 8.56 11.85
N ARG A 77 2.26 9.08 11.47
CA ARG A 77 1.02 8.97 12.25
C ARG A 77 0.46 7.55 12.27
N SER A 78 0.49 6.87 11.12
CA SER A 78 -0.07 5.52 10.95
C SER A 78 0.63 4.47 11.80
N ARG A 79 -0.05 3.38 12.18
CA ARG A 79 0.56 2.25 12.89
C ARG A 79 1.63 1.56 12.04
N LEU A 80 1.29 1.27 10.79
CA LEU A 80 2.17 0.72 9.77
C LEU A 80 1.61 1.08 8.39
N VAL A 81 2.47 1.40 7.45
CA VAL A 81 2.14 1.59 6.04
C VAL A 81 2.93 0.58 5.23
N VAL A 82 2.24 -0.26 4.47
CA VAL A 82 2.84 -1.25 3.57
C VAL A 82 2.49 -0.88 2.14
N ALA A 83 3.50 -0.59 1.32
CA ALA A 83 3.34 -0.36 -0.10
C ALA A 83 3.72 -1.63 -0.87
N ILE A 84 2.75 -2.21 -1.58
CA ILE A 84 2.94 -3.29 -2.53
C ILE A 84 2.92 -2.69 -3.92
N LEU A 85 4.09 -2.61 -4.57
CA LEU A 85 4.26 -1.89 -5.83
C LEU A 85 4.69 -2.82 -6.96
N ALA A 86 3.96 -2.80 -8.08
CA ALA A 86 4.40 -3.48 -9.31
C ALA A 86 5.39 -2.59 -10.06
N LEU A 87 6.69 -2.89 -9.91
CA LEU A 87 7.76 -2.07 -10.47
C LEU A 87 8.74 -2.95 -11.25
N PRO A 88 9.03 -2.61 -12.52
CA PRO A 88 9.98 -3.38 -13.32
C PRO A 88 11.44 -3.18 -12.88
N ASP A 89 11.76 -2.08 -12.19
CA ASP A 89 13.09 -1.73 -11.71
C ASP A 89 13.06 -1.40 -10.21
N GLU A 90 13.44 -2.38 -9.38
CA GLU A 90 13.48 -2.27 -7.93
C GLU A 90 14.54 -1.27 -7.44
N LEU A 91 15.67 -1.14 -8.14
CA LEU A 91 16.75 -0.25 -7.70
C LEU A 91 16.31 1.21 -7.81
N ARG A 92 15.74 1.57 -8.97
CA ARG A 92 15.17 2.90 -9.20
C ARG A 92 14.04 3.19 -8.22
N ALA A 93 13.20 2.20 -7.93
CA ALA A 93 12.14 2.32 -6.95
C ALA A 93 12.66 2.68 -5.55
N ARG A 94 13.67 1.96 -5.07
CA ARG A 94 14.27 2.19 -3.76
C ARG A 94 14.95 3.55 -3.65
N GLN A 95 15.58 4.02 -4.74
CA GLN A 95 16.17 5.36 -4.78
C GLN A 95 15.10 6.45 -4.67
N ALA A 96 14.03 6.35 -5.47
CA ALA A 96 12.92 7.31 -5.45
C ALA A 96 12.19 7.32 -4.10
N LEU A 97 12.01 6.15 -3.49
CA LEU A 97 11.32 6.00 -2.21
C LEU A 97 12.26 6.11 -1.00
N ALA A 98 13.55 6.45 -1.21
CA ALA A 98 14.54 6.49 -0.14
C ALA A 98 14.12 7.31 1.10
N PRO A 99 13.44 8.48 0.97
CA PRO A 99 12.96 9.21 2.14
C PRO A 99 11.89 8.43 2.91
N LEU A 100 10.97 7.75 2.21
CA LEU A 100 9.90 6.95 2.82
C LEU A 100 10.45 5.68 3.47
N LEU A 101 11.46 5.05 2.85
CA LEU A 101 12.12 3.85 3.36
C LEU A 101 12.87 4.08 4.68
N ARG A 102 13.22 5.32 5.00
CA ARG A 102 13.82 5.68 6.30
C ARG A 102 12.80 5.69 7.43
N GLU A 103 11.50 5.78 7.12
CA GLU A 103 10.46 5.79 8.14
C GLU A 103 10.26 4.40 8.73
N ARG A 104 10.44 4.26 10.05
CA ARG A 104 10.31 2.98 10.77
C ARG A 104 8.97 2.29 10.53
N ARG A 105 7.93 3.05 10.21
CA ARG A 105 6.56 2.58 9.99
C ARG A 105 6.21 2.35 8.52
N PHE A 106 7.16 2.48 7.60
CA PHE A 106 6.95 2.21 6.18
C PHE A 106 7.63 0.90 5.76
N ARG A 107 6.93 0.08 4.99
CA ARG A 107 7.46 -1.14 4.39
C ARG A 107 7.15 -1.15 2.90
N LEU A 108 8.12 -1.59 2.12
CA LEU A 108 7.99 -1.74 0.68
C LEU A 108 8.07 -3.22 0.32
N VAL A 109 7.09 -3.68 -0.45
CA VAL A 109 7.05 -4.97 -1.13
C VAL A 109 7.02 -4.65 -2.62
N VAL A 110 8.05 -5.06 -3.35
CA VAL A 110 8.07 -4.92 -4.81
C VAL A 110 7.65 -6.23 -5.43
N VAL A 111 6.70 -6.15 -6.37
CA VAL A 111 6.32 -7.26 -7.21
C VAL A 111 6.72 -6.97 -8.65
N ARG A 112 7.00 -8.04 -9.41
CA ARG A 112 7.50 -7.90 -10.79
C ARG A 112 6.37 -7.57 -11.75
N TRP A 113 5.20 -8.16 -11.54
CA TRP A 113 4.03 -7.98 -12.39
C TRP A 113 2.77 -7.68 -11.57
N PRO A 114 1.80 -6.94 -12.13
CA PRO A 114 0.51 -6.73 -11.47
C PRO A 114 -0.24 -8.01 -11.12
N SER A 115 -0.02 -9.10 -11.87
CA SER A 115 -0.57 -10.43 -11.57
C SER A 115 -0.12 -10.98 -10.21
N ASP A 116 1.02 -10.52 -9.70
CA ASP A 116 1.62 -11.01 -8.47
C ASP A 116 1.04 -10.33 -7.22
N PHE A 117 0.22 -9.27 -7.37
CA PHE A 117 -0.38 -8.56 -6.25
C PHE A 117 -1.22 -9.47 -5.35
N ALA A 118 -2.00 -10.38 -5.93
CA ALA A 118 -2.85 -11.28 -5.15
C ALA A 118 -2.02 -12.16 -4.22
N LYS A 119 -0.90 -12.70 -4.72
CA LYS A 119 0.02 -13.49 -3.91
C LYS A 119 0.69 -12.65 -2.84
N ALA A 120 1.21 -11.48 -3.19
CA ALA A 120 1.87 -10.60 -2.22
C ALA A 120 0.93 -10.14 -1.09
N ALA A 121 -0.34 -9.86 -1.42
CA ALA A 121 -1.35 -9.50 -0.44
C ALA A 121 -1.71 -10.69 0.47
N ALA A 122 -1.80 -11.90 -0.07
CA ALA A 122 -2.04 -13.12 0.70
C ALA A 122 -0.88 -13.43 1.66
N ASP A 123 0.36 -13.38 1.17
CA ASP A 123 1.56 -13.60 1.98
C ASP A 123 1.67 -12.55 3.11
N LEU A 124 1.31 -11.29 2.83
CA LEU A 124 1.25 -10.23 3.84
C LEU A 124 0.14 -10.47 4.87
N ALA A 125 -1.06 -10.84 4.45
CA ALA A 125 -2.15 -11.14 5.36
C ALA A 125 -1.79 -12.30 6.30
N GLN A 126 -1.17 -13.36 5.75
CA GLN A 126 -0.67 -14.47 6.53
C GLN A 126 0.36 -14.02 7.57
N ALA A 127 1.36 -13.25 7.16
CA ALA A 127 2.40 -12.74 8.06
C ALA A 127 1.87 -11.81 9.17
N LEU A 128 0.75 -11.12 8.93
CA LEU A 128 0.14 -10.22 9.91
C LEU A 128 -0.80 -10.94 10.88
N LEU A 129 -1.41 -12.05 10.47
CA LEU A 129 -2.51 -12.71 11.20
C LEU A 129 -2.13 -14.05 11.84
N GLU A 130 -1.15 -14.78 11.30
CA GLU A 130 -0.81 -16.15 11.72
C GLU A 130 0.45 -16.24 12.59
N ASN A 131 0.66 -15.27 13.50
CA ASN A 131 1.69 -15.38 14.55
C ASN A 131 1.37 -16.46 15.59
#